data_AF-A0A6B2LJA8-F1
#
_entry.id   AF-A0A6B2LJA8-F1
#
_cell.length_a   1.000
_cell.length_b   1.000
_cell.length_c   1.000
_cell.angle_alpha   90.00
_cell.angle_beta   90.00
_cell.angle_gamma   90.00
#
_symmetry.space_group_name_H-M   'P 1'
#
loop_
_entity.id
_entity.type
_entity.pdbx_description
1 polymer ?
#
loop_
_entity_poly.entity_id
_entity_poly.type
_entity_poly.pdbx_seq_one_letter_code
_entity_poly.pdbx_strand_id
1 'polypeptide(L)'
;MIMPYVGDQLWRSKSVEKRELEKIFDMDYKDARLAAEVHRRVRQDAVTWIKPGMKLIDICRRLESTNQRLVEASGLSRGRAFPTGCSTNHTAAHYTPNTGDETILLSGDVLKVDFGTHVNGRIID
;
A
#
# COMPACT_ATOMS: atom_id res chain seq x y z
N MET A 1 2.64 -16.57 -0.86
CA MET A 1 2.04 -17.91 -1.02
C MET A 1 0.66 -17.72 -1.63
N ILE A 2 0.33 -18.43 -2.71
CA ILE A 2 -1.03 -18.44 -3.27
C ILE A 2 -1.86 -19.40 -2.43
N MET A 3 -3.01 -18.94 -1.94
CA MET A 3 -3.88 -19.73 -1.07
C MET A 3 -4.97 -20.44 -1.87
N PRO A 4 -5.30 -21.71 -1.56
CA PRO A 4 -6.46 -22.36 -2.13
C PRO A 4 -7.75 -21.69 -1.65
N TYR A 5 -8.81 -21.80 -2.45
CA TYR A 5 -10.15 -21.39 -2.02
C TYR A 5 -10.63 -22.25 -0.84
N VAL A 6 -11.36 -21.64 0.10
CA VAL A 6 -11.99 -22.33 1.23
C VAL A 6 -13.26 -23.09 0.79
N GLY A 7 -13.62 -24.13 1.53
CA GLY A 7 -14.80 -24.97 1.25
C GLY A 7 -14.65 -25.79 -0.04
N ASP A 8 -15.77 -26.05 -0.70
CA ASP A 8 -15.84 -26.99 -1.84
C ASP A 8 -15.38 -26.39 -3.18
N GLN A 9 -14.48 -25.40 -3.16
CA GLN A 9 -14.01 -24.67 -4.34
C GLN A 9 -12.60 -25.07 -4.81
N LEU A 10 -12.03 -26.12 -4.21
CA LEU A 10 -10.69 -26.63 -4.58
C LEU A 10 -10.60 -27.08 -6.05
N TRP A 11 -11.71 -27.47 -6.66
CA TRP A 11 -11.77 -27.86 -8.08
C TRP A 11 -11.30 -26.75 -9.03
N ARG A 12 -11.41 -25.47 -8.63
CA ARG A 12 -10.95 -24.33 -9.44
C ARG A 12 -9.46 -24.39 -9.77
N SER A 13 -8.65 -24.96 -8.86
CA SER A 13 -7.21 -25.15 -9.06
C SER A 13 -6.87 -26.24 -10.08
N LYS A 14 -7.81 -27.16 -10.35
CA LYS A 14 -7.63 -28.29 -11.27
C LYS A 14 -8.35 -28.10 -12.60
N SER A 15 -9.30 -27.16 -12.69
CA SER A 15 -10.08 -26.90 -13.89
C SER A 15 -9.21 -26.28 -14.99
N VAL A 16 -9.20 -26.92 -16.16
CA VAL A 16 -8.48 -26.41 -17.36
C VAL A 16 -9.06 -25.08 -17.82
N GLU A 17 -10.39 -24.95 -17.82
CA GLU A 17 -11.10 -23.71 -18.18
C GLU A 17 -10.68 -22.55 -17.25
N LYS A 18 -10.67 -22.78 -15.92
CA LYS A 18 -10.27 -21.73 -14.97
C LYS A 18 -8.80 -21.35 -15.12
N ARG A 19 -7.91 -22.32 -15.36
CA ARG A 19 -6.51 -22.03 -15.65
C ARG A 19 -6.33 -21.18 -16.91
N GLU A 20 -7.14 -21.37 -17.94
CA GLU A 20 -7.06 -20.55 -19.15
C GLU A 20 -7.61 -19.14 -18.92
N LEU A 21 -8.71 -19.00 -18.17
CA LEU A 21 -9.24 -17.70 -17.76
C LEU A 21 -8.23 -16.87 -16.96
N GLU A 22 -7.46 -17.49 -16.05
CA GLU A 22 -6.40 -16.81 -15.29
C GLU A 22 -5.33 -16.17 -16.20
N LYS A 23 -5.03 -16.77 -17.35
CA LYS A 23 -4.04 -16.21 -18.29
C LYS A 23 -4.49 -14.91 -18.93
N ILE A 24 -5.80 -14.70 -19.09
CA ILE A 24 -6.37 -13.47 -19.65
C ILE A 24 -6.03 -12.27 -18.74
N PHE A 25 -5.97 -12.50 -17.43
CA PHE A 25 -5.68 -11.49 -16.42
C PHE A 25 -4.21 -11.45 -15.97
N ASP A 26 -3.31 -12.20 -16.63
CA ASP A 26 -1.92 -12.31 -16.21
C ASP A 26 -1.20 -10.95 -16.13
N MET A 27 -1.52 -10.04 -17.06
CA MET A 27 -0.99 -8.68 -17.04
C MET A 27 -1.50 -7.86 -15.85
N ASP A 28 -2.79 -7.96 -15.52
CA ASP A 28 -3.36 -7.29 -14.34
C ASP A 28 -2.73 -7.80 -13.04
N TYR A 29 -2.48 -9.12 -12.95
CA TYR A 29 -1.79 -9.69 -11.81
C TYR A 29 -0.33 -9.25 -11.72
N LYS A 30 0.37 -9.11 -12.85
CA LYS A 30 1.75 -8.60 -12.89
C LYS A 30 1.80 -7.15 -12.42
N ASP A 31 0.89 -6.29 -12.86
CA ASP A 31 0.80 -4.90 -12.44
C ASP A 31 0.51 -4.79 -10.94
N ALA A 32 -0.46 -5.56 -10.42
CA ALA A 32 -0.75 -5.63 -8.99
C ALA A 32 0.45 -6.13 -8.17
N ARG A 33 1.17 -7.16 -8.65
CA ARG A 33 2.37 -7.69 -7.98
C ARG A 33 3.52 -6.68 -7.96
N LEU A 34 3.70 -5.90 -9.02
CA LEU A 34 4.70 -4.83 -9.05
C LEU A 34 4.37 -3.76 -7.99
N ALA A 35 3.13 -3.26 -7.98
CA ALA A 35 2.67 -2.31 -6.97
C ALA A 35 2.83 -2.87 -5.54
N ALA A 36 2.56 -4.16 -5.34
CA ALA A 36 2.66 -4.80 -4.03
C ALA A 36 4.10 -4.94 -3.55
N GLU A 37 5.05 -5.16 -4.47
CA GLU A 37 6.47 -5.21 -4.14
C GLU A 37 7.01 -3.82 -3.78
N VAL A 38 6.55 -2.77 -4.47
CA VAL A 38 6.86 -1.39 -4.07
C VAL A 38 6.31 -1.11 -2.66
N HIS A 39 5.04 -1.40 -2.40
CA HIS A 39 4.41 -1.23 -1.08
C HIS A 39 5.21 -1.96 0.03
N ARG A 40 5.61 -3.21 -0.23
CA ARG A 40 6.46 -4.01 0.68
C ARG A 40 7.77 -3.29 1.02
N ARG A 41 8.46 -2.73 0.04
CA ARG A 41 9.74 -2.03 0.25
C ARG A 41 9.55 -0.71 0.98
N VAL A 42 8.51 0.05 0.63
CA VAL A 42 8.18 1.33 1.29
C VAL A 42 7.88 1.10 2.77
N ARG A 43 7.03 0.12 3.12
CA ARG A 43 6.71 -0.14 4.54
C ARG A 43 7.90 -0.70 5.32
N GLN A 44 8.75 -1.50 4.68
CA GLN A 44 9.99 -2.00 5.30
C GLN A 44 10.94 -0.86 5.63
N ASP A 45 11.12 0.10 4.72
CA ASP A 45 11.88 1.33 4.97
C ASP A 45 11.25 2.14 6.10
N ALA A 46 9.93 2.40 6.03
CA ALA A 46 9.19 3.20 7.01
C ALA A 46 9.39 2.75 8.47
N VAL A 47 9.33 1.44 8.72
CA VAL A 47 9.51 0.86 10.06
C VAL A 47 10.89 1.15 10.64
N THR A 48 11.91 1.40 9.82
CA THR A 48 13.28 1.65 10.31
C THR A 48 13.49 3.04 10.90
N TRP A 49 12.60 3.99 10.62
CA TRP A 49 12.81 5.39 10.97
C TRP A 49 11.61 6.09 11.61
N ILE A 50 10.38 5.60 11.44
CA ILE A 50 9.22 6.14 12.16
C ILE A 50 9.42 5.93 13.65
N LYS A 51 9.37 7.02 14.42
CA LYS A 51 9.54 7.00 15.87
C LYS A 51 8.85 8.19 16.53
N PRO A 52 8.52 8.10 17.84
CA PRO A 52 8.03 9.24 18.60
C PRO A 52 8.95 10.47 18.48
N GLY A 53 8.34 11.66 18.51
CA GLY A 53 9.01 12.95 18.32
C GLY A 53 9.04 13.45 16.88
N MET A 54 8.55 12.67 15.91
CA MET A 54 8.42 13.10 14.52
C MET A 54 7.07 13.76 14.27
N LYS A 55 7.04 14.83 13.46
CA LYS A 55 5.78 15.38 12.95
C LYS A 55 5.14 14.39 11.99
N LEU A 56 3.82 14.23 12.05
CA LEU A 56 3.08 13.35 11.14
C LEU A 56 3.27 13.78 9.68
N ILE A 57 3.36 15.10 9.42
CA ILE A 57 3.59 15.62 8.07
C ILE A 57 4.94 15.18 7.46
N ASP A 58 5.98 15.09 8.30
CA ASP A 58 7.31 14.64 7.85
C ASP A 58 7.33 13.14 7.60
N ILE A 59 6.57 12.37 8.39
CA ILE A 59 6.35 10.94 8.17
C ILE A 59 5.69 10.73 6.80
N CYS A 60 4.55 11.37 6.54
CA CYS A 60 3.83 11.22 5.27
C CYS A 60 4.70 11.62 4.08
N ARG A 61 5.35 12.79 4.12
CA ARG A 61 6.21 13.26 3.02
C ARG A 61 7.35 12.30 2.69
N ARG A 62 8.03 11.77 3.71
CA ARG A 62 9.15 10.83 3.49
C ARG A 62 8.65 9.51 2.89
N LEU A 63 7.55 8.97 3.42
CA LEU A 63 6.94 7.73 2.90
C LEU A 63 6.51 7.91 1.45
N GLU A 64 5.83 9.01 1.14
CA GLU A 64 5.32 9.34 -0.20
C GLU A 64 6.44 9.53 -1.21
N SER A 65 7.54 10.19 -0.81
CA SER A 65 8.74 10.35 -1.64
C SER A 65 9.38 8.99 -1.97
N THR A 66 9.50 8.10 -0.98
CA THR A 66 10.01 6.73 -1.20
C THR A 66 9.09 5.95 -2.13
N ASN A 67 7.77 6.02 -1.95
CA ASN A 67 6.79 5.36 -2.81
C ASN A 67 6.88 5.86 -4.26
N GLN A 68 6.85 7.18 -4.46
CA GLN A 68 6.93 7.80 -5.77
C GLN A 68 8.22 7.42 -6.52
N ARG A 69 9.34 7.37 -5.80
CA ARG A 69 10.64 6.95 -6.35
C ARG A 69 10.66 5.47 -6.73
N LEU A 70 10.20 4.59 -5.85
CA LEU A 70 10.27 3.14 -6.06
C LEU A 70 9.27 2.64 -7.10
N VAL A 71 8.09 3.27 -7.22
CA VAL A 71 7.12 2.95 -8.27
C VAL A 71 7.49 3.60 -9.61
N GLU A 72 8.51 4.47 -9.65
CA GLU A 72 8.91 5.25 -10.83
C GLU A 72 7.73 6.07 -11.37
N ALA A 73 7.08 6.86 -10.51
CA ALA A 73 5.79 7.49 -10.81
C ALA A 73 5.76 8.24 -12.16
N SER A 74 4.66 8.05 -12.89
CA SER A 74 4.48 8.53 -14.26
C SER A 74 3.00 8.76 -14.55
N GLY A 75 2.55 10.01 -14.36
CA GLY A 75 1.16 10.42 -14.58
C GLY A 75 0.16 9.48 -13.93
N LEU A 76 -0.84 9.05 -14.72
CA LEU A 76 -1.87 8.09 -14.28
C LEU A 76 -1.45 6.62 -14.46
N SER A 77 -0.31 6.35 -15.08
CA SER A 77 0.14 4.98 -15.35
C SER A 77 0.75 4.30 -14.13
N ARG A 78 1.34 5.06 -13.20
CA ARG A 78 1.96 4.52 -11.98
C ARG A 78 2.18 5.63 -10.96
N GLY A 79 1.90 5.34 -9.69
CA GLY A 79 1.95 6.35 -8.66
C GLY A 79 1.38 5.90 -7.32
N ARG A 80 1.10 6.88 -6.45
CA ARG A 80 0.39 6.69 -5.19
C ARG A 80 -1.09 6.53 -5.48
N ALA A 81 -1.72 5.50 -4.92
CA ALA A 81 -3.14 5.23 -5.16
C ALA A 81 -4.06 6.18 -4.38
N PHE A 82 -3.66 6.54 -3.17
CA PHE A 82 -4.38 7.44 -2.27
C PHE A 82 -3.39 8.10 -1.28
N PRO A 83 -3.80 9.14 -0.54
CA PRO A 83 -2.93 9.82 0.43
C PRO A 83 -2.45 8.90 1.55
N THR A 84 -1.29 9.19 2.15
CA THR A 84 -0.81 8.42 3.31
C THR A 84 -1.65 8.75 4.54
N GLY A 85 -2.51 7.83 4.95
CA GLY A 85 -3.18 7.84 6.24
C GLY A 85 -2.18 7.59 7.38
N CYS A 86 -2.24 8.43 8.41
CA CYS A 86 -1.41 8.36 9.61
C CYS A 86 -2.25 8.55 10.86
N SER A 87 -3.40 7.87 10.92
CA SER A 87 -4.40 8.06 11.98
C SER A 87 -3.87 7.54 13.32
N THR A 88 -4.01 8.31 14.39
CA THR A 88 -3.53 7.95 15.73
C THR A 88 -4.69 7.62 16.67
N ASN A 89 -4.45 6.70 17.61
CA ASN A 89 -5.34 6.40 18.74
C ASN A 89 -6.79 6.10 18.32
N HIS A 90 -7.76 6.87 18.83
CA HIS A 90 -9.19 6.68 18.60
C HIS A 90 -9.63 6.94 17.15
N THR A 91 -8.85 7.69 16.36
CA THR A 91 -9.14 7.92 14.93
C THR A 91 -8.75 6.68 14.14
N ALA A 92 -9.71 5.99 13.54
CA ALA A 92 -9.45 4.71 12.88
C ALA A 92 -8.68 4.85 11.55
N ALA A 93 -9.13 5.75 10.68
CA ALA A 93 -8.65 5.88 9.31
C ALA A 93 -8.85 7.30 8.75
N HIS A 94 -8.35 7.52 7.53
CA HIS A 94 -8.57 8.72 6.69
C HIS A 94 -8.05 10.06 7.25
N TYR A 95 -7.28 10.06 8.34
CA TYR A 95 -6.53 11.25 8.74
C TYR A 95 -5.16 11.27 8.06
N THR A 96 -4.86 12.39 7.38
CA THR A 96 -3.53 12.76 6.88
C THR A 96 -3.34 14.27 7.15
N PRO A 97 -2.15 14.73 7.56
CA PRO A 97 -1.90 16.11 7.94
C PRO A 97 -2.02 17.05 6.74
N ASN A 98 -2.82 18.11 6.90
CA ASN A 98 -2.85 19.23 5.96
C ASN A 98 -1.68 20.19 6.22
N THR A 99 -1.46 21.15 5.31
CA THR A 99 -0.48 22.22 5.51
C THR A 99 -0.74 22.96 6.84
N GLY A 100 0.30 23.10 7.65
CA GLY A 100 0.22 23.75 8.97
C GLY A 100 -0.15 22.81 10.12
N ASP A 101 -0.36 21.53 9.85
CA ASP A 101 -0.53 20.52 10.91
C ASP A 101 0.80 20.27 11.62
N GLU A 102 0.84 20.59 12.91
CA GLU A 102 2.00 20.50 13.79
C GLU A 102 1.95 19.24 14.69
N THR A 103 1.06 18.28 14.42
CA THR A 103 0.90 17.07 15.22
C THR A 103 2.18 16.24 15.25
N ILE A 104 2.64 15.93 16.46
CA ILE A 104 3.83 15.11 16.73
C ILE A 104 3.38 13.73 17.19
N LEU A 105 3.97 12.68 16.62
CA LEU A 105 3.80 11.31 17.09
C LEU A 105 4.38 11.17 18.50
N LEU A 106 3.57 10.78 19.48
CA LEU A 106 3.99 10.65 20.87
C LEU A 106 4.33 9.20 21.24
N SER A 107 5.08 9.04 22.33
CA SER A 107 5.29 7.72 22.92
C SER A 107 3.97 7.22 23.49
N GLY A 108 3.59 5.98 23.17
CA GLY A 108 2.30 5.38 23.55
C GLY A 108 1.19 5.55 22.51
N ASP A 109 1.39 6.35 21.46
CA ASP A 109 0.42 6.45 20.36
C ASP A 109 0.33 5.14 19.57
N VAL A 110 -0.89 4.79 19.17
CA VAL A 110 -1.15 3.74 18.18
C VAL A 110 -1.35 4.40 16.81
N LEU A 111 -0.27 4.44 16.02
CA LEU A 111 -0.26 4.97 14.67
C LEU A 111 -0.66 3.88 13.64
N LYS A 112 -1.69 4.17 12.83
CA LYS A 112 -2.06 3.37 11.67
C LYS A 112 -1.47 4.05 10.43
N VAL A 113 -0.52 3.37 9.79
CA VAL A 113 0.07 3.81 8.52
C VAL A 113 -0.64 3.08 7.40
N ASP A 114 -1.39 3.83 6.61
CA ASP A 114 -2.24 3.33 5.54
C ASP A 114 -1.88 4.10 4.26
N PHE A 115 -1.40 3.40 3.24
CA PHE A 115 -0.94 4.04 2.01
C PHE A 115 -1.06 3.07 0.85
N GLY A 116 -1.26 3.62 -0.34
CA GLY A 116 -1.43 2.80 -1.54
C GLY A 116 -0.45 3.09 -2.66
N THR A 117 -0.17 2.07 -3.45
CA THR A 117 0.61 2.15 -4.69
C THR A 117 -0.22 1.55 -5.82
N HIS A 118 -0.12 2.11 -7.04
CA HIS A 118 -0.76 1.51 -8.20
C HIS A 118 0.15 1.48 -9.43
N VAL A 119 -0.18 0.54 -10.34
CA VAL A 119 0.34 0.44 -11.70
C VAL A 119 -0.86 0.20 -12.62
N ASN A 120 -1.05 1.02 -13.64
CA ASN A 120 -2.18 0.98 -14.58
C ASN A 120 -3.56 0.88 -13.88
N GLY A 121 -3.73 1.58 -12.75
CA GLY A 121 -4.95 1.53 -11.94
C GLY A 121 -5.14 0.26 -11.09
N ARG A 122 -4.19 -0.67 -11.07
CA ARG A 122 -4.19 -1.83 -10.16
C ARG A 122 -3.66 -1.40 -8.79
N ILE A 123 -4.57 -1.15 -7.88
CA ILE A 123 -4.29 -0.59 -6.55
C ILE A 123 -3.87 -1.69 -5.59
N ILE A 124 -2.84 -1.40 -4.80
CA ILE A 124 -2.51 -2.10 -3.57
C ILE A 124 -2.76 -1.13 -2.43
N ASP A 125 -3.61 -1.57 -1.53
CA ASP A 125 -4.05 -0.92 -0.30
C ASP A 125 -3.51 -1.77 0.86
#